data_AF-A0AAW9L3Q2-F1
#
_entry.id   AF-A0AAW9L3Q2-F1
#
_cell.length_a   1.000
_cell.length_b   1.000
_cell.length_c   1.000
_cell.angle_alpha   90.00
_cell.angle_beta   90.00
_cell.angle_gamma   90.00
#
_symmetry.space_group_name_H-M   'P 1'
#
loop_
_entity.id
_entity.type
_entity.pdbx_description
1 polymer ?
#
loop_
_entity_poly.entity_id
_entity_poly.type
_entity_poly.pdbx_seq_one_letter_code
_entity_poly.pdbx_strand_id
1 'polypeptide(L)'
;MSRTHRRRRRTHRSAPRDAGRPPARVDHLRGRLPELRGGPISYNIPYTSGYTLEETIEHWQFVDRLAGAYTERGVTINREPFGPLTGTLVPPSIAITVMLVEGLLAATQGVRSITLGYGQLGNLVQDVAALRALRSLGEEYLPDDVTVTTVFHEWMGGFPPDESRAYGVITLGARPRPSRNRTKSSRNRHRSSKASRPARRTSPASARRDR
;
A
#
# COMPACT_ATOMS: atom_id res chain seq x y z
N MET A 1 27.98 21.42 42.66
CA MET A 1 28.44 20.93 41.34
C MET A 1 27.22 20.52 40.52
N SER A 2 26.77 21.39 39.62
CA SER A 2 25.52 21.24 38.86
C SER A 2 25.78 20.48 37.55
N ARG A 3 25.08 19.36 37.32
CA ARG A 3 25.17 18.57 36.08
C ARG A 3 24.12 19.05 35.08
N THR A 4 24.59 19.73 34.04
CA THR A 4 23.80 20.28 32.93
C THR A 4 23.27 19.15 32.03
N HIS A 5 21.95 18.96 32.00
CA HIS A 5 21.27 18.05 31.08
C HIS A 5 21.22 18.64 29.67
N ARG A 6 22.11 18.18 28.77
CA ARG A 6 22.07 18.55 27.35
C ARG A 6 21.07 17.65 26.60
N ARG A 7 19.79 18.07 26.51
CA ARG A 7 18.79 17.44 25.63
C ARG A 7 19.26 17.55 24.17
N ARG A 8 19.64 16.42 23.54
CA ARG A 8 19.81 16.36 22.09
C ARG A 8 18.44 16.42 21.42
N ARG A 9 18.18 17.50 20.68
CA ARG A 9 17.06 17.63 19.75
C ARG A 9 17.12 16.48 18.74
N ARG A 10 16.09 15.65 18.69
CA ARG A 10 15.86 14.72 17.56
C ARG A 10 15.24 15.52 16.43
N THR A 11 16.02 15.69 15.36
CA THR A 11 15.59 16.25 14.09
C THR A 11 14.55 15.34 13.42
N HIS A 12 13.58 15.95 12.74
CA HIS A 12 12.53 15.31 11.95
C HIS A 12 13.09 14.17 11.08
N ARG A 13 12.59 12.95 11.28
CA ARG A 13 12.76 11.85 10.32
C ARG A 13 11.59 11.85 9.34
N SER A 14 11.97 11.94 8.08
CA SER A 14 11.20 11.78 6.85
C SER A 14 10.42 10.45 6.78
N ALA A 15 9.34 10.46 5.99
CA ALA A 15 8.38 9.39 5.71
C ALA A 15 8.98 7.98 5.52
N PRO A 16 8.23 6.91 5.84
CA PRO A 16 8.74 5.55 5.74
C PRO A 16 8.88 5.12 4.28
N ARG A 17 10.09 4.63 3.95
CA ARG A 17 10.36 3.80 2.78
C ARG A 17 9.94 2.38 3.14
N ASP A 18 8.85 1.88 2.59
CA ASP A 18 8.50 0.46 2.69
C ASP A 18 8.10 -0.04 1.31
N ALA A 19 9.11 -0.49 0.56
CA ALA A 19 8.97 -1.31 -0.62
C ALA A 19 9.93 -2.49 -0.41
N GLY A 20 9.38 -3.69 -0.17
CA GLY A 20 10.13 -4.95 -0.19
C GLY A 20 10.71 -5.48 1.13
N ARG A 21 10.01 -5.37 2.28
CA ARG A 21 10.42 -6.07 3.52
C ARG A 21 9.84 -7.51 3.57
N PRO A 22 10.62 -8.53 4.02
CA PRO A 22 10.17 -9.93 4.14
C PRO A 22 8.96 -10.12 5.07
N PRO A 23 8.24 -11.27 5.00
CA PRO A 23 6.90 -11.42 5.55
C PRO A 23 6.84 -11.10 7.04
N ALA A 24 5.78 -10.37 7.38
CA ALA A 24 5.53 -9.71 8.65
C ALA A 24 5.46 -10.68 9.83
N ARG A 25 6.61 -11.11 10.40
CA ARG A 25 6.58 -11.95 11.61
C ARG A 25 6.70 -11.18 12.93
N VAL A 26 7.29 -9.98 13.01
CA VAL A 26 7.39 -9.26 14.31
C VAL A 26 7.48 -7.73 14.18
N ASP A 27 8.08 -7.20 13.12
CA ASP A 27 8.45 -5.78 13.07
C ASP A 27 7.28 -4.81 12.82
N HIS A 28 6.18 -5.26 12.20
CA HIS A 28 5.07 -4.39 11.82
C HIS A 28 4.28 -3.82 13.02
N LEU A 29 4.32 -4.50 14.17
CA LEU A 29 3.53 -4.16 15.36
C LEU A 29 4.32 -3.46 16.48
N ARG A 30 5.64 -3.31 16.33
CA ARG A 30 6.46 -2.56 17.30
C ARG A 30 6.18 -1.06 17.28
N GLY A 31 5.55 -0.55 16.23
CA GLY A 31 4.87 0.74 16.23
C GLY A 31 3.40 0.51 16.52
N ARG A 32 2.80 1.28 17.44
CA ARG A 32 1.34 1.40 17.60
C ARG A 32 0.71 1.93 16.31
N LEU A 33 0.64 1.11 15.27
CA LEU A 33 0.02 1.45 14.01
C LEU A 33 -1.44 0.99 14.11
N PRO A 34 -2.41 1.92 14.10
CA PRO A 34 -3.83 1.57 14.13
C PRO A 34 -4.31 0.88 12.83
N GLU A 35 -3.41 0.66 11.87
CA GLU A 35 -3.66 0.13 10.53
C GLU A 35 -2.49 -0.76 10.11
N LEU A 36 -2.80 -1.97 9.64
CA LEU A 36 -1.85 -2.86 8.97
C LEU A 36 -2.23 -2.94 7.50
N ARG A 37 -1.25 -2.76 6.61
CA ARG A 37 -1.43 -2.78 5.15
C ARG A 37 -0.92 -4.07 4.54
N GLY A 38 -1.61 -4.54 3.50
CA GLY A 38 -1.25 -5.73 2.75
C GLY A 38 -2.15 -6.93 3.06
N GLY A 39 -1.85 -8.05 2.43
CA GLY A 39 -2.56 -9.31 2.55
C GLY A 39 -1.83 -10.44 1.83
N PRO A 40 -2.32 -11.68 1.93
CA PRO A 40 -1.61 -12.85 1.44
C PRO A 40 -1.40 -12.91 -0.07
N ILE A 41 -2.27 -12.29 -0.86
CA ILE A 41 -2.18 -12.21 -2.32
C ILE A 41 -1.51 -10.90 -2.72
N SER A 42 -1.99 -9.77 -2.19
CA SER A 42 -1.59 -8.42 -2.58
C SER A 42 -0.17 -8.07 -2.14
N TYR A 43 0.36 -8.69 -1.08
CA TYR A 43 1.76 -8.60 -0.66
C TYR A 43 2.60 -9.84 -1.02
N ASN A 44 2.06 -10.76 -1.84
CA ASN A 44 2.81 -11.83 -2.47
C ASN A 44 3.07 -11.51 -3.94
N ILE A 45 2.06 -11.72 -4.80
CA ILE A 45 2.18 -11.73 -6.26
C ILE A 45 2.93 -10.50 -6.82
N PRO A 46 2.68 -9.27 -6.34
CA PRO A 46 3.37 -8.09 -6.87
C PRO A 46 4.80 -7.90 -6.34
N TYR A 47 5.21 -8.60 -5.28
CA TYR A 47 6.36 -8.24 -4.46
C TYR A 47 7.40 -9.34 -4.28
N THR A 48 7.07 -10.61 -4.54
CA THR A 48 8.02 -11.70 -4.36
C THR A 48 7.74 -12.86 -5.30
N SER A 49 8.81 -13.56 -5.67
CA SER A 49 8.77 -14.86 -6.35
C SER A 49 9.27 -15.99 -5.45
N GLY A 50 9.59 -15.69 -4.19
CA GLY A 50 10.26 -16.60 -3.26
C GLY A 50 9.35 -17.31 -2.27
N TYR A 51 8.03 -17.08 -2.33
CA TYR A 51 7.05 -17.72 -1.46
C TYR A 51 5.82 -18.13 -2.27
N THR A 52 5.33 -19.34 -2.00
CA THR A 52 4.05 -19.82 -2.51
C THR A 52 2.89 -19.04 -1.89
N LEU A 53 1.71 -19.10 -2.53
CA LEU A 53 0.51 -18.46 -1.98
C LEU A 53 0.11 -19.08 -0.63
N GLU A 54 0.22 -20.41 -0.49
CA GLU A 54 -0.06 -21.13 0.76
C GLU A 54 0.75 -20.59 1.93
N GLU A 55 2.08 -20.50 1.78
CA GLU A 55 2.96 -19.95 2.82
C GLU A 55 2.59 -18.51 3.19
N THR A 56 2.26 -17.67 2.20
CA THR A 56 1.85 -16.29 2.49
C THR A 56 0.48 -16.20 3.13
N ILE A 57 -0.46 -17.10 2.81
CA ILE A 57 -1.76 -17.20 3.48
C ILE A 57 -1.55 -17.52 4.96
N GLU A 58 -0.74 -18.53 5.29
CA GLU A 58 -0.41 -18.86 6.69
C GLU A 58 0.22 -17.68 7.44
N HIS A 59 1.18 -17.00 6.81
CA HIS A 59 1.83 -15.83 7.40
C HIS A 59 0.85 -14.69 7.69
N TRP A 60 -0.05 -14.40 6.75
CA TRP A 60 -1.03 -13.33 6.93
C TRP A 60 -2.16 -13.71 7.87
N GLN A 61 -2.52 -14.99 7.95
CA GLN A 61 -3.43 -15.48 9.00
C GLN A 61 -2.89 -15.16 10.39
N PHE A 62 -1.58 -15.31 10.64
CA PHE A 62 -0.98 -14.91 11.91
C PHE A 62 -1.14 -13.40 12.17
N VAL A 63 -0.87 -12.56 11.17
CA VAL A 63 -1.00 -11.09 11.29
C VAL A 63 -2.45 -10.70 11.56
N ASP A 64 -3.39 -11.28 10.82
CA ASP A 64 -4.82 -11.00 10.94
C ASP A 64 -5.38 -11.53 12.26
N ARG A 65 -4.92 -12.71 12.72
CA ARG A 65 -5.31 -13.28 14.02
C ARG A 65 -4.85 -12.41 15.17
N LEU A 66 -3.65 -11.83 15.06
CA LEU A 66 -3.16 -10.89 16.06
C LEU A 66 -4.02 -9.62 16.11
N ALA A 67 -4.43 -9.08 14.95
CA ALA A 67 -5.38 -7.97 14.90
C ALA A 67 -6.76 -8.34 15.48
N GLY A 68 -7.24 -9.57 15.24
CA GLY A 68 -8.44 -10.11 15.86
C GLY A 68 -8.33 -10.22 17.39
N ALA A 69 -7.20 -10.71 17.91
CA ALA A 69 -6.94 -10.79 19.34
C ALA A 69 -6.93 -9.42 20.03
N TYR A 70 -6.45 -8.36 19.37
CA TYR A 70 -6.59 -6.99 19.87
C TYR A 70 -8.05 -6.54 19.88
N THR A 71 -8.81 -6.88 18.83
CA THR A 71 -10.22 -6.53 18.71
C THR A 71 -11.06 -7.18 19.83
N GLU A 72 -10.80 -8.45 20.15
CA GLU A 72 -11.40 -9.17 21.30
C GLU A 72 -11.12 -8.47 22.65
N ARG A 73 -10.03 -7.70 22.75
CA ARG A 73 -9.64 -6.94 23.95
C ARG A 73 -10.09 -5.48 23.90
N GLY A 74 -10.99 -5.14 22.98
CA GLY A 74 -11.56 -3.79 22.82
C GLY A 74 -10.68 -2.82 22.02
N VAL A 75 -9.61 -3.28 21.37
CA VAL A 75 -8.75 -2.45 20.52
C VAL A 75 -8.91 -2.87 19.06
N THR A 76 -9.74 -2.13 18.32
CA THR A 76 -9.94 -2.40 16.90
C THR A 76 -8.72 -1.93 16.08
N ILE A 77 -8.15 -2.85 15.30
CA ILE A 77 -7.05 -2.56 14.36
C ILE A 77 -7.60 -2.65 12.94
N ASN A 78 -7.33 -1.63 12.12
CA ASN A 78 -7.76 -1.63 10.73
C ASN A 78 -6.85 -2.50 9.86
N ARG A 79 -7.45 -3.25 8.93
CA ARG A 79 -6.74 -3.98 7.88
C ARG A 79 -7.00 -3.35 6.53
N GLU A 80 -5.94 -3.04 5.80
CA GLU A 80 -6.01 -2.49 4.45
C GLU A 80 -5.28 -3.39 3.45
N PRO A 81 -5.98 -4.43 2.90
CA PRO A 81 -5.56 -5.14 1.68
C PRO A 81 -5.11 -4.19 0.56
N PHE A 82 -4.05 -4.55 -0.18
CA PHE A 82 -3.43 -3.62 -1.13
C PHE A 82 -3.99 -3.75 -2.55
N GLY A 83 -5.07 -3.02 -2.81
CA GLY A 83 -5.83 -3.07 -4.07
C GLY A 83 -5.10 -2.76 -5.38
N PRO A 84 -4.09 -1.87 -5.43
CA PRO A 84 -3.38 -1.60 -6.68
C PRO A 84 -2.60 -2.80 -7.23
N LEU A 85 -2.30 -3.82 -6.42
CA LEU A 85 -1.47 -4.97 -6.78
C LEU A 85 -0.16 -4.53 -7.47
N THR A 86 0.02 -4.85 -8.75
CA THR A 86 1.21 -4.47 -9.53
C THR A 86 1.23 -2.99 -9.94
N GLY A 87 0.16 -2.25 -9.69
CA GLY A 87 0.00 -0.85 -10.10
C GLY A 87 -0.07 -0.65 -11.62
N THR A 88 -0.19 -1.73 -12.39
CA THR A 88 -0.03 -1.73 -13.85
C THR A 88 -1.21 -2.40 -14.53
N LEU A 89 -2.22 -1.60 -14.88
CA LEU A 89 -3.39 -2.01 -15.70
C LEU A 89 -4.14 -3.25 -15.18
N VAL A 90 -4.27 -3.37 -13.86
CA VAL A 90 -5.05 -4.43 -13.22
C VAL A 90 -6.54 -4.18 -13.48
N PRO A 91 -7.27 -5.09 -14.14
CA PRO A 91 -8.70 -4.91 -14.38
C PRO A 91 -9.48 -4.75 -13.07
N PRO A 92 -10.53 -3.90 -13.01
CA PRO A 92 -11.27 -3.66 -11.76
C PRO A 92 -11.84 -4.92 -11.13
N SER A 93 -12.35 -5.85 -11.96
CA SER A 93 -12.89 -7.13 -11.47
C SER A 93 -11.84 -7.96 -10.73
N ILE A 94 -10.61 -8.01 -11.22
CA ILE A 94 -9.51 -8.74 -10.57
C ILE A 94 -9.14 -8.07 -9.24
N ALA A 95 -8.97 -6.74 -9.25
CA ALA A 95 -8.66 -6.01 -8.02
C ALA A 95 -9.74 -6.21 -6.95
N ILE A 96 -11.02 -6.08 -7.33
CA ILE A 96 -12.17 -6.28 -6.43
C ILE A 96 -12.18 -7.70 -5.87
N THR A 97 -12.04 -8.72 -6.71
CA THR A 97 -12.02 -10.12 -6.27
C THR A 97 -10.93 -10.37 -5.24
N VAL A 98 -9.71 -9.88 -5.47
CA VAL A 98 -8.60 -10.02 -4.51
C VAL A 98 -8.93 -9.32 -3.18
N MET A 99 -9.49 -8.11 -3.22
CA MET A 99 -9.89 -7.39 -2.01
C MET A 99 -10.96 -8.13 -1.20
N LEU A 100 -11.96 -8.73 -1.85
CA LEU A 100 -12.99 -9.51 -1.17
C LEU A 100 -12.40 -10.77 -0.53
N VAL A 101 -11.56 -11.51 -1.26
CA VAL A 101 -10.90 -12.71 -0.74
C VAL A 101 -10.01 -12.38 0.46
N GLU A 102 -9.15 -11.37 0.37
CA GLU A 102 -8.31 -10.96 1.49
C GLU A 102 -9.13 -10.39 2.66
N GLY A 103 -10.22 -9.69 2.37
CA GLY A 103 -11.16 -9.21 3.39
C GLY A 103 -11.81 -10.35 4.18
N LEU A 104 -12.28 -11.39 3.49
CA LEU A 104 -12.86 -12.58 4.09
C LEU A 104 -11.84 -13.38 4.93
N LEU A 105 -10.63 -13.57 4.41
CA LEU A 105 -9.55 -14.23 5.16
C LEU A 105 -9.23 -13.47 6.46
N ALA A 106 -9.13 -12.14 6.40
CA ALA A 106 -8.90 -11.31 7.57
C ALA A 106 -10.07 -11.37 8.57
N ALA A 107 -11.30 -11.26 8.08
CA ALA A 107 -12.51 -11.33 8.91
C ALA A 107 -12.63 -12.67 9.64
N THR A 108 -12.27 -13.77 8.97
CA THR A 108 -12.22 -15.13 9.55
C THR A 108 -11.29 -15.20 10.76
N GLN A 109 -10.21 -14.39 10.79
CA GLN A 109 -9.25 -14.36 11.89
C GLN A 109 -9.64 -13.39 13.04
N GLY A 110 -10.82 -12.77 12.95
CA GLY A 110 -11.36 -11.88 13.99
C GLY A 110 -11.20 -10.38 13.71
N VAL A 111 -10.75 -10.00 12.52
CA VAL A 111 -10.65 -8.58 12.12
C VAL A 111 -12.06 -8.01 11.92
N ARG A 112 -12.30 -6.79 12.43
CA ARG A 112 -13.62 -6.11 12.35
C ARG A 112 -13.59 -4.71 11.75
N SER A 113 -12.42 -4.21 11.33
CA SER A 113 -12.29 -2.97 10.55
C SER A 113 -11.44 -3.24 9.32
N ILE A 114 -12.04 -3.14 8.14
CA ILE A 114 -11.39 -3.46 6.87
C ILE A 114 -11.55 -2.30 5.88
N THR A 115 -10.45 -1.88 5.27
CA THR A 115 -10.40 -0.89 4.20
C THR A 115 -10.01 -1.58 2.89
N LEU A 116 -10.95 -1.71 1.97
CA LEU A 116 -10.71 -2.33 0.66
C LEU A 116 -10.11 -1.32 -0.32
N GLY A 117 -9.00 -1.67 -0.97
CA GLY A 117 -8.28 -0.77 -1.87
C GLY A 117 -8.65 -0.89 -3.34
N TYR A 118 -8.54 0.21 -4.07
CA TYR A 118 -8.59 0.22 -5.54
C TYR A 118 -7.61 1.24 -6.11
N GLY A 119 -6.90 0.86 -7.16
CA GLY A 119 -5.93 1.72 -7.87
C GLY A 119 -6.53 2.39 -9.09
N GLN A 120 -6.23 3.67 -9.27
CA GLN A 120 -6.63 4.45 -10.45
C GLN A 120 -6.15 3.78 -11.75
N LEU A 121 -7.07 3.59 -12.71
CA LEU A 121 -6.76 3.19 -14.08
C LEU A 121 -6.81 4.36 -15.06
N GLY A 122 -7.62 5.39 -14.78
CA GLY A 122 -7.64 6.65 -15.53
C GLY A 122 -8.94 6.94 -16.28
N ASN A 123 -9.81 5.93 -16.51
CA ASN A 123 -11.17 6.20 -16.94
C ASN A 123 -12.05 6.54 -15.74
N LEU A 124 -12.52 7.79 -15.65
CA LEU A 124 -13.25 8.28 -14.48
C LEU A 124 -14.53 7.48 -14.20
N VAL A 125 -15.28 7.10 -15.23
CA VAL A 125 -16.53 6.34 -15.07
C VAL A 125 -16.24 4.94 -14.54
N GLN A 126 -15.23 4.27 -15.10
CA GLN A 126 -14.77 2.96 -14.64
C GLN A 126 -14.26 3.02 -13.21
N ASP A 127 -13.44 4.01 -12.86
CA ASP A 127 -12.86 4.13 -11.52
C ASP A 127 -13.94 4.41 -10.45
N VAL A 128 -14.93 5.25 -10.78
CA VAL A 128 -16.09 5.49 -9.89
C VAL A 128 -16.97 4.24 -9.78
N ALA A 129 -17.23 3.54 -10.89
CA ALA A 129 -18.00 2.31 -10.89
C ALA A 129 -17.30 1.22 -10.06
N ALA A 130 -15.98 1.08 -10.21
CA ALA A 130 -15.16 0.14 -9.44
C ALA A 130 -15.20 0.42 -7.95
N LEU A 131 -15.05 1.69 -7.52
CA LEU A 131 -15.15 2.06 -6.11
C LEU A 131 -16.55 1.79 -5.51
N ARG A 132 -17.60 2.04 -6.29
CA ARG A 132 -18.99 1.75 -5.87
C ARG A 132 -19.22 0.25 -5.75
N ALA A 133 -18.79 -0.52 -6.75
CA ALA A 133 -18.89 -1.97 -6.74
C ALA A 133 -18.07 -2.57 -5.60
N LEU A 134 -16.83 -2.12 -5.38
CA LEU A 134 -15.98 -2.58 -4.29
C LEU A 134 -16.63 -2.38 -2.92
N ARG A 135 -17.26 -1.21 -2.71
CA ARG A 135 -17.98 -0.94 -1.47
C ARG A 135 -19.21 -1.84 -1.33
N SER A 136 -20.06 -1.88 -2.36
CA SER A 136 -21.31 -2.65 -2.34
C SER A 136 -21.05 -4.14 -2.12
N LEU A 137 -20.12 -4.72 -2.89
CA LEU A 137 -19.73 -6.12 -2.76
C LEU A 137 -18.99 -6.37 -1.43
N GLY A 138 -18.21 -5.40 -0.95
CA GLY A 138 -17.59 -5.50 0.37
C GLY A 138 -18.62 -5.59 1.49
N GLU A 139 -19.64 -4.73 1.47
CA GLU A 139 -20.75 -4.75 2.43
C GLU A 139 -21.66 -5.98 2.26
N GLU A 140 -21.74 -6.56 1.05
CA GLU A 140 -22.56 -7.76 0.75
C GLU A 140 -21.88 -9.07 1.17
N TYR A 141 -20.58 -9.22 0.90
CA TYR A 141 -19.87 -10.49 1.09
C TYR A 141 -19.16 -10.59 2.44
N LEU A 142 -18.73 -9.48 3.05
CA LEU A 142 -18.10 -9.54 4.37
C LEU A 142 -19.17 -9.66 5.48
N PRO A 143 -18.83 -10.29 6.63
CA PRO A 143 -19.76 -10.41 7.74
C PRO A 143 -20.29 -9.06 8.24
N ASP A 144 -21.54 -9.02 8.69
CA ASP A 144 -22.23 -7.80 9.15
C ASP A 144 -21.52 -7.07 10.30
N ASP A 145 -20.76 -7.79 11.12
CA ASP A 145 -20.00 -7.22 12.25
C ASP A 145 -18.67 -6.57 11.81
N VAL A 146 -18.33 -6.62 10.52
CA VAL A 146 -17.16 -5.95 9.94
C VAL A 146 -17.53 -4.56 9.44
N THR A 147 -16.83 -3.55 9.96
CA THR A 147 -16.88 -2.20 9.38
C THR A 147 -16.05 -2.13 8.10
N VAL A 148 -16.74 -2.03 6.96
CA VAL A 148 -16.12 -1.87 5.64
C VAL A 148 -15.92 -0.39 5.30
N THR A 149 -14.72 -0.08 4.81
CA THR A 149 -14.35 1.22 4.23
C THR A 149 -13.61 1.00 2.92
N THR A 150 -13.40 2.05 2.13
CA THR A 150 -12.63 1.93 0.88
C THR A 150 -11.46 2.91 0.84
N VAL A 151 -10.48 2.63 0.01
CA VAL A 151 -9.37 3.55 -0.28
C VAL A 151 -9.13 3.61 -1.78
N PHE A 152 -8.99 4.83 -2.29
CA PHE A 152 -8.62 5.08 -3.67
C PHE A 152 -7.15 5.48 -3.74
N HIS A 153 -6.37 4.70 -4.48
CA HIS A 153 -4.98 5.02 -4.74
C HIS A 153 -4.88 5.82 -6.04
N GLU A 154 -4.30 7.01 -5.96
CA GLU A 154 -3.87 7.75 -7.15
C GLU A 154 -2.94 6.88 -8.01
N TRP A 155 -2.81 7.25 -9.29
CA TRP A 155 -2.05 6.53 -10.30
C TRP A 155 -0.76 5.90 -9.77
N MET A 156 -0.66 4.57 -9.82
CA MET A 156 0.49 3.82 -9.31
C MET A 156 1.47 3.40 -10.42
N GLY A 157 1.15 3.70 -11.67
CA GLY A 157 2.00 3.42 -12.82
C GLY A 157 3.12 4.45 -13.01
N GLY A 158 3.78 4.37 -14.16
CA GLY A 158 4.82 5.34 -14.53
C GLY A 158 4.26 6.76 -14.61
N PHE A 159 4.91 7.71 -13.93
CA PHE A 159 4.57 9.14 -14.02
C PHE A 159 5.28 9.82 -15.19
N PRO A 160 4.63 10.80 -15.85
CA PRO A 160 5.34 11.67 -16.77
C PRO A 160 6.45 12.43 -16.04
N PRO A 161 7.62 12.64 -16.69
CA PRO A 161 8.74 13.36 -16.08
C PRO A 161 8.49 14.87 -15.97
N ASP A 162 7.58 15.41 -16.79
CA ASP A 162 7.15 16.79 -16.69
C ASP A 162 6.24 16.99 -15.47
N GLU A 163 6.62 17.95 -14.62
CA GLU A 163 5.96 18.20 -13.34
C GLU A 163 4.50 18.64 -13.52
N SER A 164 4.21 19.48 -14.50
CA SER A 164 2.84 19.95 -14.78
C SER A 164 1.94 18.80 -15.22
N ARG A 165 2.44 17.92 -16.10
CA ARG A 165 1.73 16.69 -16.50
C ARG A 165 1.57 15.73 -15.33
N ALA A 166 2.56 15.59 -14.46
CA ALA A 166 2.47 14.75 -13.26
C ALA A 166 1.39 15.26 -12.31
N TYR A 167 1.31 16.58 -12.09
CA TYR A 167 0.22 17.20 -11.34
C TYR A 167 -1.14 17.00 -11.99
N GLY A 168 -1.22 16.98 -13.34
CA GLY A 168 -2.43 16.62 -14.07
C GLY A 168 -2.94 15.23 -13.69
N VAL A 169 -2.05 14.24 -13.64
CA VAL A 169 -2.38 12.86 -13.25
C VAL A 169 -2.82 12.77 -11.78
N ILE A 170 -2.11 13.43 -10.86
CA ILE A 170 -2.48 13.48 -9.43
C ILE A 170 -3.87 14.11 -9.24
N THR A 171 -4.12 15.23 -9.92
CA THR A 171 -5.41 15.95 -9.85
C THR A 171 -6.55 15.10 -10.40
N LEU A 172 -6.31 14.32 -11.47
CA LEU A 172 -7.29 13.37 -11.99
C LEU A 172 -7.64 12.30 -10.95
N GLY A 173 -6.64 11.78 -10.22
CA GLY A 173 -6.83 10.80 -9.15
C GLY A 173 -7.56 11.34 -7.91
N ALA A 174 -7.52 12.65 -7.66
CA ALA A 174 -8.27 13.25 -6.56
C ALA A 174 -9.78 13.36 -6.82
N ARG A 175 -10.23 13.31 -8.09
CA ARG A 175 -11.62 13.55 -8.52
C ARG A 175 -12.63 12.42 -8.28
N PRO A 176 -12.34 11.12 -8.51
CA PRO A 176 -13.33 10.04 -8.39
C PRO A 176 -13.87 9.76 -6.97
N ARG A 177 -13.74 10.69 -6.02
CA ARG A 177 -14.25 10.54 -4.65
C ARG A 177 -15.77 10.77 -4.62
N PRO A 178 -16.58 9.74 -4.31
CA PRO A 178 -17.97 9.99 -3.96
C PRO A 178 -18.00 10.81 -2.66
N SER A 179 -18.69 11.95 -2.67
CA SER A 179 -18.76 12.90 -1.54
C SER A 179 -19.38 12.34 -0.27
N ARG A 180 -19.99 11.14 -0.32
CA ARG A 180 -20.72 10.49 0.78
C ARG A 180 -20.07 9.20 1.32
N ASN A 181 -18.91 8.78 0.82
CA ASN A 181 -18.31 7.49 1.24
C ASN A 181 -17.16 7.66 2.24
N ARG A 182 -17.00 6.68 3.15
CA ARG A 182 -15.82 6.46 4.00
C ARG A 182 -14.63 6.00 3.14
N THR A 183 -14.22 6.86 2.20
CA THR A 183 -13.16 6.57 1.23
C THR A 183 -11.93 7.40 1.53
N LYS A 184 -10.85 6.71 1.91
CA LYS A 184 -9.50 7.29 2.06
C LYS A 184 -8.86 7.50 0.70
N SER A 185 -7.84 8.36 0.61
CA SER A 185 -7.04 8.53 -0.62
C SER A 185 -5.56 8.44 -0.27
N SER A 186 -4.80 7.67 -1.05
CA SER A 186 -3.33 7.72 -1.02
C SER A 186 -2.84 8.72 -2.05
N ARG A 187 -2.10 9.74 -1.60
CA ARG A 187 -1.61 10.81 -2.46
C ARG A 187 -0.18 10.57 -2.90
N ASN A 188 0.06 10.78 -4.18
CA ASN A 188 1.40 10.84 -4.74
C ASN A 188 2.01 12.23 -4.53
N ARG A 189 3.34 12.27 -4.49
CA ARG A 189 4.12 13.51 -4.52
C ARG A 189 5.09 13.41 -5.68
N HIS A 190 5.03 14.37 -6.59
CA HIS A 190 6.11 14.54 -7.55
C HIS A 190 7.31 15.19 -6.84
N ARG A 191 8.50 14.62 -7.01
CA ARG A 191 9.78 15.27 -6.66
C ARG A 191 10.57 15.41 -7.94
N SER A 192 10.76 16.64 -8.39
CA SER A 192 11.67 16.96 -9.48
C SER A 192 13.13 16.77 -9.02
N SER A 193 13.65 15.53 -9.08
CA SER A 193 15.09 15.34 -8.96
C SER A 193 15.77 15.64 -10.31
N LYS A 194 15.99 16.92 -10.61
CA LYS A 194 17.01 17.28 -11.61
C LYS A 194 18.38 17.31 -10.94
N ALA A 195 19.12 16.24 -11.13
CA ALA A 195 20.56 16.29 -11.40
C ALA A 195 20.91 15.02 -12.17
N SER A 196 20.76 15.09 -13.50
CA SER A 196 21.49 14.20 -14.39
C SER A 196 22.97 14.25 -13.99
N ARG A 197 23.46 13.20 -13.33
CA ARG A 197 24.90 13.02 -13.15
C ARG A 197 25.48 12.91 -14.56
N PRO A 198 26.46 13.75 -14.96
CA PRO A 198 27.09 13.58 -16.25
C PRO A 198 27.69 12.18 -16.31
N ALA A 199 27.42 11.47 -17.41
CA ALA A 199 28.01 10.17 -17.69
C ALA A 199 29.52 10.30 -17.53
N ARG A 200 30.10 9.53 -16.61
CA ARG A 200 31.54 9.47 -16.41
C ARG A 200 32.12 8.91 -17.70
N ARG A 201 32.72 9.77 -18.54
CA ARG A 201 33.49 9.33 -19.71
C ARG A 201 34.58 8.39 -19.19
N THR A 202 34.46 7.11 -19.46
CA THR A 202 35.56 6.16 -19.32
C THR A 202 36.51 6.43 -20.48
N SER A 203 37.66 7.05 -20.20
CA SER A 203 38.77 7.11 -21.14
C SER A 203 39.37 5.71 -21.26
N PRO A 204 39.69 5.21 -22.47
CA PRO A 204 40.33 3.90 -22.61
C PRO A 204 41.78 4.02 -22.16
N ALA A 205 42.14 3.33 -21.07
CA ALA A 205 43.53 3.19 -20.66
C ALA A 205 44.23 2.18 -21.57
N SER A 206 45.23 2.69 -22.27
CA SER A 206 46.30 2.03 -23.03
C SER A 206 46.57 0.56 -22.72
N ALA A 207 46.60 -0.24 -23.78
CA ALA A 207 47.22 -1.55 -23.84
C ALA A 207 48.66 -1.53 -23.30
N ARG A 208 48.94 -2.37 -22.30
CA ARG A 208 50.31 -2.84 -22.04
C ARG A 208 50.41 -4.26 -22.61
N ARG A 209 51.39 -4.40 -23.49
CA ARG A 209 51.90 -5.64 -24.07
C ARG A 209 52.62 -6.39 -22.95
N ASP A 210 52.27 -7.64 -22.74
CA ASP A 210 53.18 -8.61 -22.13
C ASP A 210 53.79 -9.44 -23.25
N ARG A 211 55.12 -9.43 -23.26
CA ARG A 211 55.99 -10.40 -23.94
C ARG A 211 56.22 -11.57 -23.01
#